data_AF-A0A133VF58-F1
#
_entry.id   AF-A0A133VF58-F1
#
_cell.length_a   1.000
_cell.length_b   1.000
_cell.length_c   1.000
_cell.angle_alpha   90.00
_cell.angle_beta   90.00
_cell.angle_gamma   90.00
#
_symmetry.space_group_name_H-M   'P 1'
#
loop_
_entity.id
_entity.type
_entity.pdbx_description
1 polymer ?
#
loop_
_entity_poly.entity_id
_entity_poly.type
_entity_poly.pdbx_seq_one_letter_code
_entity_poly.pdbx_strand_id
1 'polypeptide(L)'
;CEDLSLSKSVKAEVSSLYRKAKVAWVTPGRDTWSVLSALIFIVLRMRRISRTEKEIAQALKVRTETTESKALHDLRNIRKTITRELELEIPRPRPEEYLGRYATKL
;
A
#
# COMPACT_ATOMS: atom_id res chain seq x y z
N CYS A 1 6.02 3.97 -8.22
CA CYS A 1 6.31 4.96 -7.15
C CYS A 1 6.29 6.41 -7.64
N GLU A 2 6.50 6.67 -8.94
CA GLU A 2 6.32 8.01 -9.52
C GLU A 2 4.84 8.39 -9.59
N ASP A 3 3.97 7.42 -9.88
CA ASP A 3 2.53 7.63 -10.10
C ASP A 3 1.73 8.15 -8.88
N LEU A 4 2.30 8.09 -7.67
CA LEU A 4 1.62 8.47 -6.41
C LEU A 4 2.20 9.72 -5.74
N SER A 5 3.22 10.38 -6.33
CA SER A 5 3.89 11.57 -5.79
C SER A 5 4.28 11.45 -4.30
N LEU A 6 4.78 10.27 -3.91
CA LEU A 6 5.13 9.98 -2.52
C LEU A 6 6.43 10.69 -2.11
N SER A 7 6.47 11.19 -0.87
CA SER A 7 7.68 11.81 -0.30
C SER A 7 8.83 10.81 -0.19
N LYS A 8 10.08 11.31 -0.19
CA LYS A 8 11.28 10.47 -0.06
C LYS A 8 11.28 9.64 1.24
N SER A 9 10.75 10.19 2.33
CA SER A 9 10.61 9.47 3.62
C SER A 9 9.74 8.21 3.47
N VAL A 10 8.57 8.35 2.84
CA VAL A 10 7.65 7.21 2.63
C VAL A 10 8.31 6.14 1.78
N LYS A 11 9.05 6.53 0.72
CA LYS A 11 9.78 5.57 -0.12
C LYS A 11 10.84 4.80 0.68
N ALA A 12 11.59 5.48 1.55
CA ALA A 12 12.59 4.85 2.40
C ALA A 12 11.97 3.85 3.40
N GLU A 13 10.85 4.21 4.03
CA GLU A 13 10.11 3.32 4.92
C GLU A 13 9.58 2.07 4.20
N VAL A 14 9.00 2.25 3.01
CA VAL A 14 8.55 1.13 2.16
C VAL A 14 9.72 0.22 1.80
N SER A 15 10.87 0.77 1.42
CA SER A 15 12.08 -0.02 1.13
C SER A 15 12.57 -0.79 2.36
N SER A 16 12.54 -0.17 3.55
CA SER A 16 12.90 -0.84 4.79
C SER A 16 11.94 -1.99 5.10
N LEU A 17 10.63 -1.76 4.94
CA LEU A 17 9.61 -2.78 5.21
C LEU A 17 9.65 -3.92 4.19
N TYR A 18 9.95 -3.61 2.92
CA TYR A 18 10.17 -4.64 1.89
C TYR A 18 11.35 -5.55 2.22
N ARG A 19 12.46 -5.00 2.72
CA ARG A 19 13.61 -5.80 3.18
C ARG A 19 13.21 -6.73 4.33
N LYS A 20 12.46 -6.22 5.31
CA LYS A 20 11.93 -7.05 6.42
C LYS A 20 11.03 -8.18 5.90
N ALA A 21 10.09 -7.86 4.99
CA ALA A 21 9.20 -8.86 4.39
C ALA A 21 9.95 -9.93 3.58
N LYS A 22 11.05 -9.55 2.92
CA LYS A 22 11.92 -10.48 2.18
C LYS A 22 12.68 -11.42 3.12
N VAL A 23 13.21 -10.91 4.23
CA VAL A 23 13.89 -11.72 5.25
C VAL A 23 12.91 -12.68 5.95
N ALA A 24 11.69 -12.23 6.21
CA ALA A 24 10.61 -13.06 6.77
C ALA A 24 10.00 -14.05 5.75
N TRP A 25 10.53 -14.12 4.53
CA TRP A 25 10.11 -15.07 3.49
C TRP A 25 8.60 -15.01 3.13
N VAL A 26 7.98 -13.82 3.24
CA VAL A 26 6.54 -13.60 2.99
C VAL A 26 6.24 -13.25 1.52
N THR A 27 7.27 -12.98 0.74
CA THR A 27 7.22 -12.54 -0.67
C THR A 27 7.27 -13.62 -1.76
N PRO A 28 7.73 -14.88 -1.56
CA PRO A 28 7.83 -15.87 -2.63
C PRO A 28 6.48 -16.17 -3.31
N GLY A 29 6.50 -16.35 -4.63
CA GLY A 29 5.31 -16.68 -5.42
C GLY A 29 4.32 -15.52 -5.63
N ARG A 30 4.67 -14.31 -5.19
CA ARG A 30 3.83 -13.11 -5.31
C ARG A 30 4.45 -12.10 -6.27
N ASP A 31 3.60 -11.42 -7.02
CA ASP A 31 4.04 -10.33 -7.89
C ASP A 31 4.66 -9.18 -7.08
N THR A 32 5.81 -8.69 -7.55
CA THR A 32 6.60 -7.68 -6.82
C THR A 32 5.83 -6.37 -6.70
N TRP A 33 5.08 -5.98 -7.73
CA TRP A 33 4.29 -4.75 -7.72
C TRP A 33 3.11 -4.83 -6.77
N SER A 34 2.48 -6.01 -6.66
CA SER A 34 1.41 -6.29 -5.72
C SER A 34 1.91 -6.21 -4.27
N VAL A 35 3.10 -6.76 -4.00
CA VAL A 35 3.76 -6.63 -2.68
C VAL A 35 4.09 -5.17 -2.37
N LEU A 36 4.71 -4.45 -3.30
CA LEU A 36 5.03 -3.03 -3.12
C LEU A 36 3.78 -2.20 -2.88
N SER A 37 2.68 -2.47 -3.59
CA SER A 37 1.41 -1.75 -3.42
C SER A 37 0.82 -1.95 -2.03
N ALA A 38 0.87 -3.18 -1.51
CA ALA A 38 0.44 -3.48 -0.14
C ALA A 38 1.31 -2.77 0.91
N LEU A 39 2.63 -2.79 0.73
CA LEU A 39 3.56 -2.11 1.64
C LEU A 39 3.38 -0.59 1.61
N ILE A 40 3.20 -0.01 0.42
CA ILE A 40 2.88 1.42 0.27
C ILE A 40 1.59 1.73 1.02
N PHE A 41 0.53 0.94 0.85
CA PHE A 41 -0.71 1.15 1.59
C PHE A 41 -0.49 1.09 3.10
N ILE A 42 0.24 0.11 3.60
CA ILE A 42 0.53 -0.02 5.05
C ILE A 42 1.26 1.22 5.57
N VAL A 43 2.34 1.65 4.91
CA VAL A 43 3.12 2.81 5.35
C VAL A 43 2.29 4.10 5.31
N LEU A 44 1.51 4.31 4.24
CA LEU A 44 0.61 5.46 4.14
C LEU A 44 -0.40 5.49 5.29
N ARG A 45 -0.92 4.32 5.66
CA ARG A 45 -1.86 4.18 6.77
C ARG A 45 -1.21 4.42 8.13
N MET A 46 0.02 3.95 8.35
CA MET A 46 0.79 4.25 9.56
C MET A 46 1.09 5.75 9.67
N ARG A 47 1.35 6.41 8.54
CA ARG A 47 1.60 7.86 8.46
C ARG A 47 0.33 8.73 8.44
N ARG A 48 -0.87 8.12 8.54
CA ARG A 48 -2.17 8.80 8.44
C ARG A 48 -2.32 9.67 7.19
N ILE A 49 -1.71 9.25 6.08
CA ILE A 49 -1.85 9.90 4.79
C ILE A 49 -3.11 9.37 4.11
N SER A 50 -4.02 10.26 3.74
CA SER A 50 -5.30 9.89 3.12
C SER A 50 -5.12 9.37 1.69
N ARG A 51 -5.14 8.04 1.57
CA ARG A 51 -5.13 7.28 0.31
C ARG A 51 -6.06 6.08 0.45
N THR A 52 -6.93 5.90 -0.54
CA THR A 52 -7.88 4.79 -0.55
C THR A 52 -7.27 3.54 -1.20
N GLU A 53 -7.81 2.36 -0.88
CA GLU A 53 -7.42 1.11 -1.55
C GLU A 53 -7.64 1.18 -3.06
N LYS A 54 -8.72 1.83 -3.51
CA LYS A 54 -9.05 2.00 -4.93
C LYS A 54 -7.99 2.81 -5.68
N GLU A 55 -7.48 3.88 -5.09
CA GLU A 55 -6.42 4.69 -5.73
C GLU A 55 -5.14 3.89 -5.95
N ILE A 56 -4.76 3.07 -4.98
CA ILE A 56 -3.57 2.23 -5.07
C ILE A 56 -3.79 1.09 -6.05
N ALA A 57 -4.97 0.46 -6.02
CA ALA A 57 -5.33 -0.59 -6.97
C ALA A 57 -5.38 -0.07 -8.41
N GLN A 58 -5.84 1.16 -8.64
CA GLN A 58 -5.82 1.78 -9.96
C GLN A 58 -4.38 2.02 -10.44
N ALA A 59 -3.47 2.45 -9.57
CA ALA A 59 -2.05 2.58 -9.93
C ALA A 59 -1.40 1.22 -10.23
N LEU A 60 -1.76 0.17 -9.49
CA LEU A 60 -1.31 -1.19 -9.74
C LEU A 60 -1.86 -1.72 -11.08
N LYS A 61 -3.16 -1.54 -11.32
CA LYS A 61 -3.86 -1.89 -12.57
C LYS A 61 -3.13 -1.37 -13.81
N VAL A 62 -2.73 -0.10 -13.80
CA VAL A 62 -2.00 0.53 -14.91
C VAL A 62 -0.62 -0.09 -15.11
N ARG A 63 0.07 -0.49 -14.03
CA ARG A 63 1.42 -1.07 -14.12
C ARG A 63 1.45 -2.55 -14.47
N THR A 64 0.51 -3.35 -13.98
CA THR A 64 0.49 -4.81 -14.17
C THR A 64 -0.53 -5.25 -15.21
N GLU A 65 -1.17 -4.29 -15.92
CA GLU A 65 -2.19 -4.50 -16.96
C GLU A 65 -3.31 -5.47 -16.54
N THR A 66 -3.59 -5.51 -15.24
CA THR A 66 -4.53 -6.46 -14.64
C THR A 66 -5.90 -5.84 -14.46
N THR A 67 -6.93 -6.64 -14.17
CA THR A 67 -8.25 -6.10 -13.80
C THR A 67 -8.21 -5.45 -12.41
N GLU A 68 -8.98 -4.37 -12.21
CA GLU A 68 -9.07 -3.66 -10.93
C GLU A 68 -9.47 -4.59 -9.77
N SER A 69 -10.42 -5.50 -10.00
CA SER A 69 -10.86 -6.48 -9.00
C SER A 69 -9.73 -7.39 -8.53
N LYS A 70 -8.85 -7.83 -9.45
CA LYS A 70 -7.70 -8.67 -9.13
C LYS A 70 -6.65 -7.88 -8.36
N ALA A 71 -6.35 -6.65 -8.79
CA ALA A 71 -5.46 -5.74 -8.07
C ALA A 71 -5.94 -5.48 -6.62
N LEU A 72 -7.24 -5.25 -6.41
CA LEU A 72 -7.83 -5.09 -5.08
C LEU A 72 -7.75 -6.37 -4.24
N HIS A 73 -8.03 -7.53 -4.85
CA HIS A 73 -7.95 -8.82 -4.18
C HIS A 73 -6.52 -9.11 -3.70
N ASP A 74 -5.53 -8.95 -4.59
CA ASP A 74 -4.12 -9.19 -4.29
C ASP A 74 -3.61 -8.21 -3.23
N LEU A 75 -3.97 -6.93 -3.34
CA LEU A 75 -3.65 -5.91 -2.34
C LEU A 75 -4.15 -6.30 -0.94
N ARG A 76 -5.41 -6.73 -0.82
CA ARG A 76 -6.03 -7.09 0.46
C ARG A 76 -5.44 -8.37 1.05
N ASN A 77 -5.22 -9.40 0.23
CA ASN A 77 -4.62 -10.65 0.67
C ASN A 77 -3.19 -10.46 1.15
N ILE A 78 -2.35 -9.79 0.34
CA ILE A 78 -0.96 -9.56 0.68
C ILE A 78 -0.87 -8.66 1.92
N ARG A 79 -1.68 -7.60 2.01
CA ARG A 79 -1.78 -6.78 3.21
C ARG A 79 -2.08 -7.64 4.44
N LYS A 80 -3.09 -8.51 4.37
CA LYS A 80 -3.45 -9.39 5.49
C LYS A 80 -2.30 -10.30 5.90
N THR A 81 -1.61 -10.92 4.95
CA THR A 81 -0.44 -11.76 5.26
C THR A 81 0.68 -10.93 5.89
N ILE A 82 1.10 -9.84 5.25
CA ILE A 82 2.23 -9.01 5.73
C ILE A 82 1.93 -8.45 7.13
N THR A 83 0.71 -8.02 7.39
CA THR A 83 0.30 -7.49 8.71
C THR A 83 0.41 -8.57 9.79
N ARG A 84 0.04 -9.82 9.46
CA ARG A 84 0.11 -10.96 10.38
C ARG A 84 1.55 -11.40 10.63
N GLU A 85 2.35 -11.53 9.57
CA GLU A 85 3.73 -12.04 9.66
C GLU A 85 4.71 -11.03 10.28
N LEU A 86 4.50 -9.73 10.05
CA LEU A 86 5.34 -8.66 10.61
C LEU A 86 4.73 -8.02 11.86
N GLU A 87 3.63 -8.57 12.39
CA GLU A 87 2.93 -8.10 13.59
C GLU A 87 2.68 -6.58 13.59
N LEU A 88 2.26 -6.04 12.45
CA LEU A 88 2.09 -4.60 12.27
C LEU A 88 0.73 -4.13 12.79
N GLU A 89 0.74 -3.13 13.66
CA GLU A 89 -0.49 -2.43 14.05
C GLU A 89 -0.84 -1.36 13.01
N ILE A 90 -1.92 -1.60 12.27
CA ILE A 90 -2.43 -0.65 11.27
C ILE A 90 -3.61 0.12 11.87
N PRO A 91 -3.52 1.46 12.02
CA PRO A 91 -4.62 2.24 12.57
C PRO A 91 -5.85 2.19 11.66
N ARG A 92 -7.05 2.19 12.26
CA ARG A 92 -8.31 2.25 11.50
C ARG A 92 -8.44 3.61 10.80
N PRO A 93 -8.94 3.65 9.55
CA PRO A 93 -9.07 4.88 8.82
C PRO A 93 -10.21 5.70 9.41
N ARG A 94 -9.98 6.99 9.66
CA ARG A 94 -11.05 7.89 10.05
C ARG A 94 -11.54 8.70 8.85
N PRO A 95 -12.86 8.93 8.69
CA PRO A 95 -13.38 9.77 7.60
C PRO A 95 -12.75 11.15 7.57
N GLU A 96 -12.47 11.75 8.74
CA GLU A 96 -11.86 13.08 8.85
C GLU A 96 -10.52 13.21 8.11
N GLU A 97 -9.72 12.14 8.06
CA GLU A 97 -8.41 12.15 7.42
C GLU A 97 -8.51 12.37 5.89
N TYR A 98 -9.64 12.00 5.29
CA TYR A 98 -9.89 12.16 3.85
C TYR A 98 -10.42 13.54 3.49
N LEU A 99 -11.11 14.21 4.42
CA LEU A 99 -11.73 15.53 4.18
C LEU A 99 -10.68 16.56 3.74
N GLY A 100 -9.54 16.63 4.43
CA GLY A 100 -8.49 17.59 4.10
C GLY A 100 -7.98 17.46 2.67
N ARG A 101 -7.91 16.24 2.12
CA ARG A 101 -7.46 16.02 0.76
C ARG A 101 -8.53 16.32 -0.29
N TYR A 102 -9.77 15.91 -0.03
CA TYR A 102 -10.87 16.19 -0.96
C TYR A 102 -11.23 17.67 -1.00
N ALA A 103 -11.13 18.38 0.13
CA ALA A 103 -11.32 19.82 0.21
C ALA A 103 -10.30 20.59 -0.66
N THR A 104 -9.04 20.14 -0.74
CA THR A 104 -8.02 20.76 -1.60
C THR A 104 -8.18 20.43 -3.09
N LYS A 105 -8.99 19.43 -3.44
CA LYS A 105 -9.15 18.96 -4.84
C LYS A 105 -10.42 19.50 -5.52
N LEU A 106 -11.23 20.26 -4.79
CA LEU A 106 -12.35 21.07 -5.29
C LEU A 106 -11.83 22.39 -5.83
#